data_AF-A0A7L9FJL8-F1
#
_entry.id   AF-A0A7L9FJL8-F1
#
_cell.length_a   1.000
_cell.length_b   1.000
_cell.length_c   1.000
_cell.angle_alpha   90.00
_cell.angle_beta   90.00
_cell.angle_gamma   90.00
#
_symmetry.space_group_name_H-M   'P 1'
#
loop_
_entity.id
_entity.type
_entity.pdbx_description
1 polymer ?
#
loop_
_entity_poly.entity_id
_entity_poly.type
_entity_poly.pdbx_seq_one_letter_code
_entity_poly.pdbx_strand_id
1 'polypeptide(L)'
;MANSSPTGETCWGSLEEEYREEGAQLIVVYGRRRVGKTEVLLRFARGKKHVYYLAEKTSMRANIPKLARRMAEYLGRESFARIGFSDFEDLFREFLE
;
A
#
# COMPACT_ATOMS: atom_id res chain seq x y z
N MET A 1 -10.25 -17.91 22.35
CA MET A 1 -11.05 -18.37 21.19
C MET A 1 -12.02 -17.26 20.82
N ALA A 2 -11.71 -16.46 19.80
CA ALA A 2 -12.66 -15.55 19.18
C ALA A 2 -12.76 -15.97 17.71
N ASN A 3 -13.77 -16.79 17.43
CA ASN A 3 -14.19 -17.17 16.09
C ASN A 3 -15.05 -16.03 15.55
N SER A 4 -14.50 -15.22 14.65
CA SER A 4 -15.30 -14.37 13.78
C SER A 4 -14.74 -14.50 12.36
N SER A 5 -15.41 -15.34 11.59
CA SER A 5 -15.27 -15.43 10.14
C SER A 5 -15.49 -14.02 9.55
N PRO A 6 -14.53 -13.41 8.84
CA PRO A 6 -14.73 -12.07 8.33
C PRO A 6 -15.63 -12.15 7.09
N THR A 7 -16.89 -11.76 7.24
CA THR A 7 -17.67 -11.23 6.13
C THR A 7 -16.98 -9.97 5.62
N GLY A 8 -17.08 -9.67 4.33
CA GLY A 8 -16.37 -8.54 3.71
C GLY A 8 -16.68 -7.17 4.34
N GLU A 9 -17.77 -7.07 5.10
CA GLU A 9 -18.19 -5.87 5.84
C GLU A 9 -17.29 -5.56 7.05
N THR A 10 -16.81 -6.57 7.78
CA THR A 10 -15.99 -6.34 8.99
C THR A 10 -14.60 -5.81 8.65
N CYS A 11 -13.98 -6.34 7.58
CA CYS A 11 -12.63 -5.93 7.18
C CYS A 11 -12.62 -4.49 6.62
N TRP A 12 -13.73 -4.05 6.02
CA TRP A 12 -13.91 -2.68 5.57
C TRP A 12 -13.93 -1.68 6.73
N GLY A 13 -14.76 -1.94 7.75
CA GLY A 13 -14.91 -1.07 8.92
C GLY A 13 -13.57 -0.84 9.61
N SER A 14 -12.80 -1.91 9.84
CA SER A 14 -11.48 -1.80 10.47
C SER A 14 -10.49 -0.97 9.64
N LEU A 15 -10.47 -1.07 8.31
CA LEU A 15 -9.57 -0.26 7.49
C LEU A 15 -9.89 1.25 7.55
N GLU A 16 -11.16 1.62 7.61
CA GLU A 16 -11.59 3.02 7.70
C GLU A 16 -11.37 3.62 9.09
N GLU A 17 -11.54 2.83 10.15
CA GLU A 17 -11.24 3.24 11.53
C GLU A 17 -9.76 3.53 11.70
N GLU A 18 -8.92 2.57 11.29
CA GLU A 18 -7.46 2.68 11.34
C GLU A 18 -6.95 3.86 10.49
N TYR A 19 -7.54 4.11 9.32
CA TYR A 19 -7.20 5.27 8.48
C TYR A 19 -7.53 6.64 9.11
N ARG A 20 -8.45 6.69 10.09
CA ARG A 20 -8.85 7.94 10.75
C ARG A 20 -7.93 8.28 11.92
N GLU A 21 -7.24 7.30 12.47
CA GLU A 21 -6.28 7.50 13.56
C GLU A 21 -5.05 8.28 13.06
N GLU A 22 -4.46 9.07 13.96
CA GLU A 22 -3.23 9.79 13.66
C GLU A 22 -2.02 8.85 13.74
N GLY A 23 -1.10 8.99 12.77
CA GLY A 23 0.16 8.26 12.74
C GLY A 23 0.30 7.27 11.58
N ALA A 24 1.52 6.79 11.39
CA ALA A 24 1.82 5.81 10.36
C ALA A 24 1.41 4.40 10.80
N GLN A 25 0.76 3.66 9.90
CA GLN A 25 0.29 2.30 10.17
C GLN A 25 0.68 1.33 9.06
N LEU A 26 0.91 0.07 9.42
CA LEU A 26 1.19 -1.02 8.49
C LEU A 26 0.14 -2.13 8.64
N ILE A 27 -0.77 -2.22 7.67
CA ILE A 27 -1.86 -3.20 7.68
C ILE A 27 -1.56 -4.33 6.68
N VAL A 28 -1.47 -5.56 7.17
CA VAL A 28 -1.24 -6.76 6.35
C VAL A 28 -2.54 -7.52 6.15
N VAL A 29 -3.08 -7.48 4.92
CA VAL A 29 -4.33 -8.19 4.57
C VAL A 29 -4.02 -9.57 3.98
N TYR A 30 -4.31 -10.64 4.73
CA TYR A 30 -4.07 -12.04 4.33
C TYR A 30 -5.37 -12.87 4.26
N GLY A 31 -5.31 -14.04 3.63
CA GLY A 31 -6.44 -14.98 3.58
C GLY A 31 -6.42 -15.91 2.35
N ARG A 32 -7.42 -16.79 2.21
CA ARG A 32 -7.50 -17.76 1.10
C ARG A 32 -7.55 -17.08 -0.27
N ARG A 33 -7.12 -17.79 -1.33
CA ARG A 33 -7.23 -17.31 -2.72
C ARG A 33 -8.69 -17.04 -3.07
N ARG A 34 -8.96 -15.96 -3.83
CA ARG A 34 -10.28 -15.56 -4.35
C ARG A 34 -11.33 -15.08 -3.33
N VAL A 35 -10.93 -14.72 -2.11
CA VAL A 35 -11.84 -14.09 -1.13
C VAL A 35 -12.06 -12.58 -1.34
N GLY A 36 -11.64 -12.02 -2.47
CA GLY A 36 -11.92 -10.61 -2.81
C GLY A 36 -11.01 -9.55 -2.14
N LYS A 37 -9.88 -9.92 -1.53
CA LYS A 37 -8.97 -8.96 -0.86
C LYS A 37 -8.56 -7.77 -1.73
N THR A 38 -8.21 -8.03 -2.99
CA THR A 38 -7.83 -6.97 -3.93
C THR A 38 -8.99 -6.00 -4.15
N GLU A 39 -10.22 -6.49 -4.26
CA GLU A 39 -11.40 -5.65 -4.42
C GLU A 39 -11.62 -4.77 -3.19
N VAL A 40 -11.44 -5.31 -1.98
CA VAL A 40 -11.55 -4.54 -0.73
C VAL A 40 -10.53 -3.41 -0.71
N LEU A 41 -9.25 -3.70 -0.99
CA LEU A 41 -8.19 -2.68 -1.01
C LEU A 41 -8.41 -1.62 -2.09
N LEU A 42 -8.80 -2.03 -3.30
CA LEU A 42 -9.08 -1.09 -4.39
C LEU A 42 -10.29 -0.22 -4.07
N ARG A 43 -11.34 -0.78 -3.45
CA ARG A 43 -12.49 0.00 -2.99
C ARG A 43 -12.10 0.97 -1.89
N PHE A 44 -11.23 0.57 -0.95
CA PHE A 44 -10.78 1.38 0.17
C PHE A 44 -9.97 2.59 -0.30
N ALA A 45 -9.16 2.40 -1.34
CA ALA A 45 -8.37 3.45 -1.95
C ALA A 45 -9.21 4.48 -2.75
N ARG A 46 -10.46 4.16 -3.15
CA ARG A 46 -11.29 5.07 -3.97
C ARG A 46 -11.59 6.35 -3.19
N GLY A 47 -11.38 7.50 -3.85
CA GLY A 47 -11.61 8.81 -3.26
C GLY A 47 -10.51 9.27 -2.30
N LYS A 48 -9.47 8.45 -2.07
CA LYS A 48 -8.33 8.79 -1.21
C LYS A 48 -7.08 9.05 -2.07
N LYS A 49 -6.20 9.91 -1.58
CA LYS A 49 -4.85 10.06 -2.14
C LYS A 49 -4.06 8.78 -1.83
N HIS A 50 -3.66 8.04 -2.85
CA HIS A 50 -3.01 6.74 -2.68
C HIS A 50 -2.01 6.44 -3.80
N VAL A 51 -1.05 5.56 -3.49
CA VAL A 51 -0.20 4.88 -4.45
C VAL A 51 -0.57 3.40 -4.45
N TYR A 52 -0.98 2.87 -5.61
CA TYR A 52 -1.18 1.43 -5.79
C TYR A 52 -0.02 0.82 -6.56
N TYR A 53 0.60 -0.20 -5.98
CA TYR A 53 1.71 -0.92 -6.60
C TYR A 53 1.52 -2.43 -6.45
N LEU A 54 1.47 -3.13 -7.58
CA LEU A 54 1.45 -4.59 -7.62
C LEU A 54 2.89 -5.08 -7.78
N ALA A 55 3.49 -5.53 -6.68
CA ALA A 55 4.84 -6.06 -6.69
C ALA A 55 4.94 -7.32 -7.57
N GLU A 56 5.99 -7.37 -8.38
CA GLU A 56 6.33 -8.54 -9.17
C GLU A 56 7.05 -9.58 -8.29
N LYS A 57 6.94 -10.86 -8.66
CA LYS A 57 7.64 -11.97 -7.99
C LYS A 57 9.13 -12.00 -8.37
N THR A 58 9.83 -10.90 -8.10
CA THR A 58 11.24 -10.65 -8.40
C THR A 58 11.93 -10.10 -7.15
N SER A 59 13.20 -9.72 -7.27
CA SER A 59 13.93 -9.10 -6.16
C SER A 59 13.32 -7.75 -5.74
N MET A 60 13.55 -7.36 -4.48
CA MET A 60 13.18 -6.02 -3.99
C MET A 60 13.88 -4.93 -4.79
N ARG A 61 15.17 -5.11 -5.11
CA ARG A 61 15.94 -4.20 -5.97
C ARG A 61 15.31 -3.96 -7.35
N ALA A 62 14.59 -4.94 -7.90
CA ALA A 62 13.85 -4.77 -9.15
C ALA A 62 12.48 -4.10 -8.97
N ASN A 63 11.87 -4.22 -7.79
CA ASN A 63 10.57 -3.61 -7.48
C ASN A 63 10.69 -2.15 -7.04
N ILE A 64 11.75 -1.78 -6.31
CA ILE A 64 11.93 -0.44 -5.75
C ILE A 64 11.87 0.67 -6.81
N PRO A 65 12.62 0.61 -7.94
CA PRO A 65 12.54 1.65 -8.97
C PRO A 65 11.15 1.77 -9.61
N LYS A 66 10.41 0.66 -9.69
CA LYS A 66 9.04 0.64 -10.23
C LYS A 66 8.05 1.29 -9.27
N LEU A 67 8.20 1.05 -7.96
CA LEU A 67 7.43 1.73 -6.93
C LEU A 67 7.77 3.22 -6.88
N ALA A 68 9.05 3.57 -6.93
CA ALA A 68 9.52 4.96 -6.95
C ALA A 68 8.91 5.76 -8.11
N ARG A 69 8.78 5.13 -9.30
CA ARG A 69 8.08 5.75 -10.43
C ARG A 69 6.61 6.05 -10.15
N ARG A 70 5.88 5.14 -9.48
CA ARG A 70 4.49 5.38 -9.08
C ARG A 70 4.36 6.47 -8.02
N MET A 71 5.32 6.53 -7.09
CA MET A 71 5.41 7.60 -6.09
C MET A 71 5.71 8.95 -6.75
N ALA A 72 6.61 9.00 -7.72
CA ALA A 72 6.90 10.21 -8.51
C ALA A 72 5.67 10.74 -9.25
N GLU A 73 4.90 9.83 -9.89
CA GLU A 73 3.62 10.14 -10.54
C GLU A 73 2.63 10.74 -9.53
N TYR A 74 2.53 10.15 -8.32
CA TYR A 74 1.67 10.63 -7.24
C TYR A 74 2.10 12.02 -6.71
N LEU A 75 3.40 12.27 -6.57
CA LEU A 75 3.95 13.55 -6.10
C LEU A 75 3.93 14.64 -7.18
N GLY A 76 3.76 14.29 -8.46
CA GLY A 76 3.96 15.20 -9.58
C GLY A 76 5.42 15.64 -9.75
N ARG A 77 6.38 14.82 -9.30
CA ARG A 77 7.82 15.13 -9.29
C ARG A 77 8.61 14.05 -10.02
N GLU A 78 8.86 14.25 -11.31
CA GLU A 78 9.63 13.28 -12.12
C GLU A 78 11.06 13.05 -11.59
N SER A 79 11.65 14.04 -10.91
CA SER A 79 12.97 13.93 -10.30
C SER A 79 13.06 12.82 -9.25
N PHE A 80 11.96 12.54 -8.54
CA PHE A 80 11.91 11.50 -7.52
C PHE A 80 12.20 10.12 -8.10
N ALA A 81 11.70 9.82 -9.30
CA ALA A 81 11.94 8.53 -9.97
C ALA A 81 13.40 8.34 -10.45
N ARG A 82 14.21 9.41 -10.45
CA ARG A 82 15.62 9.36 -10.85
C ARG A 82 16.55 9.10 -9.66
N ILE A 83 16.03 9.15 -8.43
CA ILE A 83 16.79 8.85 -7.23
C ILE A 83 17.06 7.34 -7.18
N GLY A 84 18.32 6.98 -6.89
CA GLY A 84 18.75 5.60 -6.77
C GLY A 84 18.55 5.08 -5.36
N PHE A 85 17.39 4.49 -5.08
CA PHE A 85 17.06 3.95 -3.75
C PHE A 85 17.65 2.55 -3.54
N SER A 86 18.35 2.34 -2.41
CA SER A 86 18.95 1.03 -2.06
C SER A 86 17.94 0.02 -1.50
N ASP A 87 16.96 0.51 -0.75
CA ASP A 87 15.98 -0.27 0.00
C ASP A 87 14.68 0.54 0.21
N PHE A 88 13.72 -0.06 0.93
CA PHE A 88 12.45 0.60 1.23
C PHE A 88 12.59 1.73 2.25
N GLU A 89 13.56 1.68 3.17
CA GLU A 89 13.73 2.72 4.18
C GLU A 89 14.15 4.03 3.51
N ASP A 90 15.15 3.96 2.62
CA ASP A 90 15.62 5.09 1.83
C ASP A 90 14.50 5.67 0.96
N LEU A 91 13.76 4.80 0.27
CA LEU A 91 12.60 5.19 -0.54
C LEU A 91 11.51 5.89 0.29
N PHE A 92 11.13 5.32 1.44
CA PHE A 92 10.05 5.88 2.26
C PHE A 92 10.48 7.15 2.97
N ARG A 93 11.75 7.28 3.37
CA ARG A 93 12.27 8.50 3.97
C ARG A 93 12.13 9.67 3.00
N GLU A 94 12.63 9.53 1.78
CA GLU A 94 12.51 10.56 0.74
C GLU A 94 11.05 10.82 0.35
N PHE A 95 10.19 9.80 0.38
CA PHE A 95 8.76 9.97 0.05
C PHE A 95 7.96 10.74 1.10
N LEU A 96 8.37 10.67 2.36
CA LEU A 96 7.65 11.24 3.50
C LEU A 96 8.19 12.61 3.94
N GLU A 97 9.33 13.05 3.41
CA GLU A 97 9.83 14.43 3.51
C GLU A 97 9.02 15.43 2.67
#